data_AF-A0A485AIT8-F1
#
_entry.id   AF-A0A485AIT8-F1
#
_cell.length_a   1.000
_cell.length_b   1.000
_cell.length_c   1.000
_cell.angle_alpha   90.00
_cell.angle_beta   90.00
_cell.angle_gamma   90.00
#
_symmetry.space_group_name_H-M   'P 1'
#
loop_
_entity.id
_entity.type
_entity.pdbx_description
1 polymer ?
#
loop_
_entity_poly.entity_id
_entity_poly.type
_entity_poly.pdbx_seq_one_letter_code
_entity_poly.pdbx_strand_id
1 'polypeptide(L)'
;MLPGIFSDDHPAPSASADAFHITFPDSAVIEYEPETGALTVSGIKTADVTASDSITATVPMVTVKAETRITLDTPGSGLHQQTDDRDARSHQKAGR
;
A
#
# COMPACT_ATOMS: atom_id res chain seq x y z
N MET A 1 -30.32 -8.04 7.57
CA MET A 1 -30.70 -8.13 6.14
C MET A 1 -29.43 -8.39 5.36
N LEU A 2 -29.41 -9.39 4.48
CA LEU A 2 -28.29 -9.66 3.56
C LEU A 2 -28.84 -9.56 2.13
N PRO A 3 -28.68 -8.41 1.43
CA PRO A 3 -29.09 -8.31 0.03
C PRO A 3 -27.86 -8.40 -0.89
N GLY A 4 -27.91 -9.35 -1.83
CA GLY A 4 -26.97 -9.45 -2.94
C GLY A 4 -27.16 -10.76 -3.70
N ILE A 5 -28.20 -10.83 -4.54
CA ILE A 5 -28.30 -11.88 -5.56
C ILE A 5 -27.80 -11.25 -6.87
N PHE A 6 -26.65 -11.72 -7.36
CA PHE A 6 -26.09 -11.32 -8.65
C PHE A 6 -27.09 -11.70 -9.77
N SER A 7 -27.31 -10.78 -10.71
CA SER A 7 -28.21 -10.93 -11.86
C SER A 7 -27.45 -10.55 -13.13
N ASP A 8 -27.89 -10.95 -14.32
CA ASP A 8 -27.20 -10.63 -15.59
C ASP A 8 -27.03 -9.11 -15.84
N ASP A 9 -27.88 -8.27 -15.22
CA ASP A 9 -27.75 -6.80 -15.23
C ASP A 9 -26.71 -6.24 -14.24
N HIS A 10 -26.11 -7.09 -13.39
CA HIS A 10 -25.04 -6.79 -12.45
C HIS A 10 -24.03 -7.96 -12.46
N PRO A 11 -23.14 -8.02 -13.47
CA PRO A 11 -22.11 -9.05 -13.51
C PRO A 11 -21.27 -9.03 -12.24
N ALA A 12 -20.74 -10.20 -11.88
CA ALA A 12 -19.88 -10.32 -10.71
C ALA A 12 -18.77 -9.26 -10.78
N PRO A 13 -18.52 -8.52 -9.68
CA PRO A 13 -17.54 -7.45 -9.68
C PRO A 13 -16.10 -7.95 -9.88
N SER A 14 -15.87 -9.26 -9.77
CA SER A 14 -14.61 -9.91 -10.12
C SER A 14 -14.81 -11.16 -10.98
N ALA A 15 -13.82 -11.44 -11.83
CA ALA A 15 -13.70 -12.67 -12.62
C ALA A 15 -13.11 -13.85 -11.83
N SER A 16 -12.60 -13.61 -10.62
CA SER A 16 -12.04 -14.62 -9.72
C SER A 16 -13.05 -15.02 -8.65
N ALA A 17 -13.26 -16.32 -8.45
CA ALA A 17 -14.29 -16.85 -7.56
C ALA A 17 -14.05 -16.53 -6.07
N ASP A 18 -12.79 -16.26 -5.70
CA ASP A 18 -12.36 -16.03 -4.32
C ASP A 18 -11.94 -14.57 -4.06
N ALA A 19 -11.96 -13.72 -5.09
CA ALA A 19 -11.58 -12.31 -4.94
C ALA A 19 -12.64 -11.52 -4.17
N PHE A 20 -12.17 -10.72 -3.21
CA PHE A 20 -13.01 -9.73 -2.57
C PHE A 20 -12.95 -8.45 -3.41
N HIS A 21 -14.06 -8.06 -4.03
CA HIS A 21 -14.11 -6.84 -4.86
C HIS A 21 -15.35 -6.02 -4.52
N ILE A 22 -15.15 -4.74 -4.20
CA ILE A 22 -16.23 -3.75 -4.01
C ILE A 22 -15.99 -2.59 -4.97
N THR A 23 -16.97 -2.35 -5.84
CA THR A 23 -17.05 -1.16 -6.70
C THR A 23 -18.06 -0.18 -6.11
N PHE A 24 -17.68 1.10 -6.00
CA PHE A 24 -18.54 2.19 -5.55
C PHE A 24 -19.15 2.94 -6.73
N PRO A 25 -20.28 3.67 -6.56
CA PRO A 25 -20.94 4.42 -7.64
C PRO A 25 -20.09 5.53 -8.27
N ASP A 26 -19.06 6.01 -7.57
CA ASP A 26 -18.08 6.98 -8.07
C ASP A 26 -16.88 6.31 -8.77
N SER A 27 -17.01 5.02 -9.08
CA SER A 27 -15.99 4.17 -9.70
C SER A 27 -14.76 3.90 -8.82
N ALA A 28 -14.79 4.22 -7.52
CA ALA A 28 -13.77 3.75 -6.60
C ALA A 28 -13.85 2.22 -6.45
N VAL A 29 -12.70 1.58 -6.23
CA VAL A 29 -12.59 0.12 -6.08
C VAL A 29 -11.70 -0.23 -4.89
N ILE A 30 -12.15 -1.20 -4.09
CA ILE A 30 -11.32 -1.91 -3.11
C ILE A 30 -11.34 -3.39 -3.48
N GLU A 31 -10.16 -3.98 -3.71
CA GLU A 31 -10.03 -5.37 -4.17
C GLU A 31 -8.90 -6.12 -3.44
N TYR A 32 -9.16 -7.37 -3.06
CA TYR A 32 -8.13 -8.36 -2.73
C TYR A 32 -8.22 -9.57 -3.67
N GLU A 33 -7.14 -9.85 -4.40
CA GLU A 33 -7.02 -10.98 -5.33
C GLU A 33 -6.11 -12.08 -4.74
N PRO A 34 -6.67 -13.22 -4.28
CA PRO A 34 -5.91 -14.29 -3.66
C PRO A 34 -4.86 -14.96 -4.56
N GLU A 35 -5.10 -15.06 -5.88
CA GLU A 35 -4.14 -15.72 -6.78
C GLU A 35 -2.79 -15.00 -6.81
N THR A 36 -2.82 -13.67 -6.68
CA THR A 36 -1.62 -12.81 -6.69
C THR A 36 -1.25 -12.29 -5.31
N GLY A 37 -2.14 -12.40 -4.32
CA GLY A 37 -2.00 -11.79 -3.00
C GLY A 37 -2.05 -10.26 -3.02
N ALA A 38 -2.67 -9.66 -4.04
CA ALA A 38 -2.67 -8.21 -4.25
C ALA A 38 -3.87 -7.56 -3.55
N LEU A 39 -3.60 -6.52 -2.75
CA LEU A 39 -4.61 -5.59 -2.22
C LEU A 39 -4.50 -4.27 -2.98
N THR A 40 -5.59 -3.85 -3.63
CA THR A 40 -5.66 -2.62 -4.44
C THR A 40 -6.78 -1.71 -3.98
N VAL A 41 -6.47 -0.43 -3.82
CA VAL A 41 -7.45 0.65 -3.64
C VAL A 41 -7.22 1.68 -4.73
N SER A 42 -8.25 1.98 -5.53
CA SER A 42 -8.13 2.86 -6.69
C SER A 42 -9.39 3.72 -6.91
N GLY A 43 -9.28 4.75 -7.75
CA GLY A 43 -10.37 5.68 -8.06
C GLY A 43 -10.75 6.65 -6.94
N ILE A 44 -10.07 6.60 -5.79
CA ILE A 44 -10.33 7.47 -4.64
C ILE A 44 -9.67 8.85 -4.79
N LYS A 45 -10.26 9.85 -4.13
CA LYS A 45 -9.69 11.21 -4.04
C LYS A 45 -8.81 11.42 -2.81
N THR A 46 -9.19 10.82 -1.68
CA THR A 46 -8.55 10.98 -0.38
C THR A 46 -8.54 9.66 0.38
N ALA A 47 -7.52 9.46 1.22
CA ALA A 47 -7.45 8.36 2.18
C ALA A 47 -6.84 8.90 3.48
N ASP A 48 -7.56 8.70 4.58
CA ASP A 48 -7.13 9.11 5.93
C ASP A 48 -7.13 7.89 6.84
N VAL A 49 -6.02 7.68 7.55
CA VAL A 49 -5.89 6.61 8.55
C VAL A 49 -5.55 7.25 9.88
N THR A 50 -6.46 7.17 10.84
CA THR A 50 -6.26 7.67 12.21
C THR A 50 -6.23 6.49 13.18
N ALA A 51 -5.15 6.38 13.94
CA ALA A 51 -4.97 5.37 14.98
C ALA A 51 -4.58 6.06 16.29
N SER A 52 -5.01 5.50 17.43
CA SER A 52 -4.63 6.04 18.75
C SER A 52 -3.17 5.72 19.11
N ASP A 53 -2.68 4.59 18.64
CA ASP A 53 -1.41 4.02 19.12
C ASP A 53 -0.33 4.04 18.03
N SER A 54 -0.51 3.29 16.94
CA SER A 54 0.47 3.20 15.85
C SER A 54 -0.12 2.71 14.53
N ILE A 55 0.59 3.01 13.43
CA ILE A 55 0.42 2.41 12.10
C ILE A 55 1.78 1.83 11.70
N THR A 56 1.82 0.57 11.27
CA THR A 56 3.06 -0.13 10.89
C THR A 56 2.93 -0.72 9.49
N ALA A 57 3.97 -0.57 8.66
CA ALA A 57 4.09 -1.23 7.36
C ALA A 57 5.37 -2.07 7.31
N THR A 58 5.24 -3.40 7.30
CA THR A 58 6.39 -4.33 7.32
C THR A 58 6.38 -5.18 6.05
N VAL A 59 7.25 -4.83 5.11
CA VAL A 59 7.45 -5.52 3.83
C VAL A 59 8.91 -5.33 3.37
N PRO A 60 9.44 -6.17 2.47
CA PRO A 60 10.78 -5.99 1.93
C PRO A 60 11.00 -4.66 1.20
N MET A 61 9.95 -4.08 0.59
CA MET A 61 10.03 -2.82 -0.17
C MET A 61 8.75 -2.01 -0.05
N VAL A 62 8.90 -0.72 0.29
CA VAL A 62 7.83 0.30 0.28
C VAL A 62 8.17 1.36 -0.76
N THR A 63 7.20 1.74 -1.61
CA THR A 63 7.36 2.81 -2.61
C THR A 63 6.27 3.85 -2.44
N VAL A 64 6.66 5.13 -2.32
CA VAL A 64 5.72 6.27 -2.30
C VAL A 64 6.00 7.15 -3.51
N LYS A 65 4.99 7.35 -4.35
CA LYS A 65 5.05 8.25 -5.51
C LYS A 65 4.15 9.45 -5.24
N ALA A 66 4.76 10.61 -5.01
CA ALA A 66 4.05 11.86 -4.79
C ALA A 66 4.51 12.89 -5.84
N GLU A 67 3.56 13.49 -6.56
CA GLU A 67 3.87 14.51 -7.57
C GLU A 67 4.18 15.88 -6.93
N THR A 68 3.58 16.17 -5.77
CA THR A 68 3.73 17.47 -5.09
C THR A 68 4.71 17.42 -3.92
N ARG A 69 4.40 16.69 -2.84
CA ARG A 69 5.28 16.54 -1.68
C ARG A 69 4.88 15.36 -0.81
N ILE A 70 5.82 14.91 0.03
CA ILE A 70 5.58 14.07 1.20
C ILE A 70 5.87 14.93 2.44
N THR A 71 4.99 14.93 3.43
CA THR A 71 5.19 15.64 4.70
C THR A 71 5.14 14.62 5.84
N LEU A 72 6.19 14.61 6.67
CA LEU A 72 6.27 13.80 7.88
C LEU A 72 6.24 14.77 9.05
N ASP A 73 5.07 14.93 9.67
CA ASP A 73 4.88 15.82 10.81
C ASP A 73 4.95 15.00 12.11
N THR A 74 6.14 14.98 12.71
CA THR A 74 6.38 14.28 13.98
C THR A 74 6.98 15.26 15.00
N PRO A 75 6.55 15.22 16.26
CA PRO A 75 6.97 16.19 17.28
C PRO A 75 8.44 16.05 17.76
N GLY A 76 9.33 15.34 17.04
CA GLY A 76 10.73 15.18 17.46
C GLY A 76 11.65 14.67 16.36
N SER A 77 12.75 15.39 16.16
CA SER A 77 13.87 15.07 15.26
C SER A 77 14.45 13.69 15.57
N GLY A 78 14.02 12.68 14.83
CA GLY A 78 14.48 11.31 14.97
C GLY A 78 14.33 10.53 13.67
N LEU A 79 14.57 11.16 12.53
CA LEU A 79 14.75 10.43 11.28
C LEU A 79 16.08 9.65 11.40
N HIS A 80 16.01 8.38 11.81
CA HIS A 80 17.04 7.42 11.47
C HIS A 80 16.87 7.18 9.96
N GLN A 81 17.39 8.10 9.15
CA GLN A 81 17.50 7.87 7.71
C GLN A 81 18.43 6.67 7.56
N GLN A 82 17.86 5.54 7.15
CA GLN A 82 18.64 4.35 6.84
C GLN A 82 19.45 4.66 5.58
N THR A 83 20.69 5.12 5.78
CA THR A 83 21.66 5.24 4.71
C THR A 83 21.99 3.83 4.22
N ASP A 84 21.82 3.58 2.92
CA ASP A 84 22.24 2.34 2.26
C ASP A 84 23.78 2.26 2.38
N ASP A 85 24.27 1.52 3.37
CA ASP A 85 25.68 1.31 3.70
C ASP A 85 26.37 0.38 2.68
N ARG A 86 26.37 0.76 1.40
CA ARG A 86 26.96 -0.04 0.31
C ARG A 86 28.32 0.43 -0.21
N ASP A 87 28.96 1.44 0.39
CA ASP A 87 30.26 1.95 -0.10
C ASP A 87 31.46 1.77 0.85
N ALA A 88 31.33 1.12 2.02
CA ALA A 88 32.43 1.07 3.00
C ALA A 88 33.43 -0.11 2.89
N ARG A 89 33.33 -0.99 1.89
CA ARG A 89 34.29 -2.12 1.72
C ARG A 89 35.01 -2.10 0.37
N SER A 90 35.89 -1.13 0.16
CA SER A 90 36.85 -1.21 -0.95
C SER A 90 38.31 -0.88 -0.59
N HIS A 91 38.61 -0.25 0.56
CA HIS A 91 39.97 0.28 0.79
C HIS A 91 40.69 -0.27 2.04
N GLN A 92 40.53 -1.56 2.34
CA GLN A 92 41.37 -2.21 3.35
C GLN A 92 41.95 -3.56 2.88
N LYS A 93 42.65 -3.54 1.75
CA LYS A 93 43.65 -4.56 1.38
C LYS A 93 44.80 -3.94 0.59
N ALA A 94 45.66 -3.18 1.27
CA ALA A 94 47.03 -2.91 0.81
C ALA A 94 47.87 -2.53 2.04
N GLY A 95 48.67 -3.47 2.54
CA GLY A 95 49.50 -3.25 3.72
C GLY A 95 49.96 -4.54 4.40
N ARG A 96 50.67 -5.40 3.66
CA ARG A 96 51.67 -6.33 4.18
C ARG A 96 52.77 -6.46 3.15
#